data_AF-A0AAD9CB55-F1
#
_entry.id   AF-A0AAD9CB55-F1
#
_cell.length_a   1.000
_cell.length_b   1.000
_cell.length_c   1.000
_cell.angle_alpha   90.00
_cell.angle_beta   90.00
_cell.angle_gamma   90.00
#
_symmetry.space_group_name_H-M   'P 1'
#
loop_
_entity.id
_entity.type
_entity.pdbx_description
1 polymer ?
#
loop_
_entity_poly.entity_id
_entity_poly.type
_entity_poly.pdbx_seq_one_letter_code
_entity_poly.pdbx_strand_id
1 'polypeptide(L)'
;MAADLGELLVPYMPTIRVPRTGDRVFKSECAFSFDSPESEGGLYVCMNTFLGFGREHVERHYRKTGQSVYMHLKRHVKERNTGAAGGAIPRRKNGKVFLDLELNRDFNGEDFEYEDEPKLVIFPDHFEIPLPNIEELPALVTIACDAVLNAPSAYKKQEPESWDEEIQVSRHARSLRQLDNGVRIPPR
;
A
#
# COMPACT_ATOMS: atom_id res chain seq x y z
N MET A 1 -21.41 -5.06 -29.32
CA MET A 1 -20.24 -4.44 -29.94
C MET A 1 -19.25 -4.22 -28.82
N ALA A 2 -18.21 -5.07 -28.72
CA ALA A 2 -17.12 -4.80 -27.80
C ALA A 2 -16.42 -3.55 -28.36
N ALA A 3 -16.53 -2.42 -27.67
CA ALA A 3 -15.70 -1.28 -28.00
C ALA A 3 -14.25 -1.73 -27.82
N ASP A 4 -13.43 -1.56 -28.85
CA ASP A 4 -12.02 -1.88 -28.77
C ASP A 4 -11.42 -1.02 -27.63
N LEU A 5 -10.86 -1.67 -26.61
CA LEU A 5 -10.32 -1.00 -25.41
C LEU A 5 -9.27 0.06 -25.81
N GLY A 6 -8.56 -0.19 -26.92
CA GLY A 6 -7.65 0.76 -27.53
C GLY A 6 -8.35 2.06 -27.94
N GLU A 7 -9.46 2.00 -28.67
CA GLU A 7 -10.21 3.17 -29.14
C GLU A 7 -10.76 4.03 -27.99
N LEU A 8 -11.19 3.40 -26.90
CA LEU A 8 -11.69 4.10 -25.71
C LEU A 8 -10.59 4.93 -25.03
N LEU A 9 -9.34 4.45 -25.06
CA LEU A 9 -8.21 5.08 -24.39
C LEU A 9 -7.53 6.15 -25.23
N VAL A 10 -7.71 6.16 -26.56
CA VAL A 10 -7.14 7.16 -27.49
C VAL A 10 -7.26 8.61 -27.00
N PRO A 11 -8.44 9.13 -26.60
CA PRO A 11 -8.57 10.52 -26.18
C PRO A 11 -7.81 10.82 -24.88
N TYR A 12 -7.54 9.82 -24.05
CA TYR A 12 -6.91 9.98 -22.75
C TYR A 12 -5.41 9.73 -22.76
N MET A 13 -4.86 9.08 -23.80
CA MET A 13 -3.42 8.80 -23.93
C MET A 13 -2.51 10.02 -23.67
N PRO A 14 -2.82 11.24 -24.12
CA PRO A 14 -1.97 12.41 -23.85
C PRO A 14 -1.86 12.79 -22.36
N THR A 15 -2.83 12.36 -21.55
CA THR A 15 -2.86 12.63 -20.10
C THR A 15 -2.10 11.58 -19.29
N ILE A 16 -1.82 10.42 -19.88
CA ILE A 16 -1.12 9.32 -19.22
C ILE A 16 0.39 9.57 -19.34
N ARG A 17 1.05 9.65 -18.20
CA ARG A 17 2.51 9.80 -18.11
C ARG A 17 3.15 8.54 -17.55
N VAL A 18 4.34 8.24 -18.04
CA VAL A 18 5.17 7.16 -17.49
C VAL A 18 6.06 7.76 -16.38
N PRO A 19 6.01 7.26 -15.13
CA PRO A 19 6.89 7.69 -14.05
C PRO A 19 8.37 7.54 -14.42
N ARG A 20 9.19 8.54 -14.08
CA ARG A 20 10.66 8.50 -14.22
C ARG A 20 11.33 8.43 -12.85
N THR A 21 12.64 8.18 -12.81
CA THR A 21 13.44 8.00 -11.57
C THR A 21 13.30 9.13 -10.53
N GLY A 22 13.03 10.36 -10.98
CA GLY A 22 12.82 11.52 -10.11
C GLY A 22 11.36 11.79 -9.70
N ASP A 23 10.40 11.10 -10.32
CA ASP A 23 8.98 11.27 -9.99
C ASP A 23 8.66 10.56 -8.67
N ARG A 24 7.71 11.14 -7.93
CA ARG A 24 7.21 10.58 -6.67
C ARG A 24 5.83 9.98 -6.91
N VAL A 25 5.73 8.67 -6.71
CA VAL A 25 4.47 7.93 -6.87
C VAL A 25 3.89 7.66 -5.49
N PHE A 26 2.73 8.25 -5.20
CA PHE A 26 2.03 8.15 -3.92
C PHE A 26 1.01 7.00 -3.98
N LYS A 27 1.51 5.77 -3.78
CA LYS A 27 0.70 4.54 -3.88
C LYS A 27 0.41 3.85 -2.54
N SER A 28 0.77 4.47 -1.43
CA SER A 28 0.55 3.91 -0.07
C SER A 28 -0.61 4.54 0.68
N GLU A 29 -0.94 5.81 0.41
CA GLU A 29 -1.96 6.55 1.16
C GLU A 29 -2.61 7.63 0.28
N CYS A 30 -3.85 7.98 0.59
CA CYS A 30 -4.57 9.10 0.00
C CYS A 30 -3.99 10.46 0.41
N ALA A 31 -3.98 11.42 -0.51
CA ALA A 31 -3.53 12.78 -0.22
C ALA A 31 -4.44 13.58 0.76
N PHE A 32 -5.67 13.13 1.01
CA PHE A 32 -6.68 13.82 1.82
C PHE A 32 -7.21 13.02 3.02
N SER A 33 -6.95 11.70 3.06
CA SER A 33 -7.44 10.77 4.07
C SER A 33 -6.36 9.71 4.33
N PHE A 34 -6.56 8.88 5.35
CA PHE A 34 -5.69 7.73 5.65
C PHE A 34 -6.08 6.48 4.88
N ASP A 35 -6.83 6.62 3.78
CA ASP A 35 -7.20 5.48 2.95
C ASP A 35 -5.95 4.92 2.27
N SER A 36 -5.78 3.61 2.37
CA SER A 36 -4.68 2.84 1.79
C SER A 36 -5.22 1.83 0.77
N PRO A 37 -4.35 1.15 0.00
CA PRO A 37 -4.78 0.05 -0.88
C PRO A 37 -5.55 -1.06 -0.14
N GLU A 38 -5.35 -1.21 1.17
CA GLU A 38 -6.01 -2.21 2.03
C GLU A 38 -7.40 -1.76 2.52
N SER A 39 -7.74 -0.48 2.32
CA SER A 39 -9.04 0.05 2.69
C SER A 39 -10.13 -0.48 1.76
N GLU A 40 -11.40 -0.49 2.22
CA GLU A 40 -12.54 -1.07 1.48
C GLU A 40 -12.67 -0.51 0.05
N GLY A 41 -12.44 0.80 -0.10
CA GLY A 41 -12.48 1.52 -1.37
C GLY A 41 -11.20 1.43 -2.22
N GLY A 42 -10.11 0.88 -1.69
CA GLY A 42 -8.78 0.91 -2.29
C GLY A 42 -8.24 2.32 -2.52
N LEU A 43 -7.19 2.43 -3.31
CA LEU A 43 -6.50 3.67 -3.61
C LEU A 43 -6.44 3.93 -5.13
N TYR A 44 -6.83 5.14 -5.54
CA TYR A 44 -6.81 5.58 -6.94
C TYR A 44 -5.60 6.49 -7.19
N VAL A 45 -4.62 5.99 -7.93
CA VAL A 45 -3.41 6.74 -8.31
C VAL A 45 -3.63 7.42 -9.66
N CYS A 46 -3.49 8.74 -9.73
CA CYS A 46 -3.64 9.47 -10.99
C CYS A 46 -2.47 9.14 -11.95
N MET A 47 -2.77 8.77 -13.20
CA MET A 47 -1.75 8.41 -14.20
C MET A 47 -0.98 9.60 -14.78
N ASN A 48 -1.31 10.84 -14.38
CA ASN A 48 -0.63 12.06 -14.81
C ASN A 48 0.28 12.65 -13.72
N THR A 49 -0.26 12.78 -12.50
CA THR A 49 0.39 13.44 -11.36
C THR A 49 0.97 12.45 -10.34
N PHE A 50 0.60 11.17 -10.44
CA PHE A 50 0.99 10.09 -9.53
C PHE A 50 0.61 10.31 -8.05
N LEU A 51 -0.41 11.14 -7.82
CA LEU A 51 -1.04 11.33 -6.52
C LEU A 51 -2.08 10.23 -6.26
N GLY A 52 -2.11 9.71 -5.03
CA GLY A 52 -3.10 8.74 -4.55
C GLY A 52 -4.33 9.42 -3.94
N PHE A 53 -5.52 8.91 -4.26
CA PHE A 53 -6.80 9.39 -3.75
C PHE A 53 -7.67 8.21 -3.32
N GLY A 54 -8.32 8.30 -2.16
CA GLY A 54 -9.36 7.36 -1.76
C GLY A 54 -10.62 7.51 -2.61
N ARG A 55 -11.52 6.53 -2.51
CA ARG A 55 -12.79 6.48 -3.27
C ARG A 55 -13.64 7.75 -3.15
N GLU A 56 -13.69 8.38 -1.98
CA GLU A 56 -14.47 9.61 -1.78
C GLU A 56 -13.80 10.87 -2.35
N HIS A 57 -12.50 10.81 -2.61
CA HIS A 57 -11.67 11.96 -2.98
C HIS A 57 -11.31 11.99 -4.47
N VAL A 58 -11.30 10.85 -5.15
CA VAL A 58 -10.97 10.75 -6.58
C VAL A 58 -11.94 11.56 -7.45
N GLU A 59 -13.23 11.53 -7.15
CA GLU A 59 -14.24 12.27 -7.91
C GLU A 59 -14.04 13.79 -7.79
N ARG A 60 -13.63 14.27 -6.61
CA ARG A 60 -13.26 15.67 -6.38
C ARG A 60 -12.03 16.07 -7.20
N HIS A 61 -11.04 15.18 -7.31
CA HIS A 61 -9.85 15.44 -8.13
C HIS A 61 -10.19 15.49 -9.62
N TYR A 62 -10.99 14.55 -10.12
CA TYR A 62 -11.50 14.56 -11.50
C TYR A 62 -12.23 15.86 -11.83
N ARG A 63 -13.21 16.28 -11.00
CA ARG A 63 -13.97 17.52 -11.23
C ARG A 63 -13.08 18.78 -11.24
N LYS A 64 -11.98 18.80 -10.48
CA LYS A 64 -11.09 19.96 -10.38
C LYS A 64 -10.04 20.03 -11.49
N THR A 65 -9.49 18.89 -11.89
CA THR A 65 -8.32 18.81 -12.79
C THR A 65 -8.66 18.32 -14.18
N GLY A 66 -9.85 17.74 -14.37
CA GLY A 66 -10.26 17.06 -15.60
C GLY A 66 -9.54 15.74 -15.86
N GLN A 67 -8.71 15.25 -14.93
CA GLN A 67 -8.00 13.98 -15.09
C GLN A 67 -8.96 12.80 -14.94
N SER A 68 -9.09 11.99 -15.99
CA SER A 68 -10.06 10.89 -16.06
C SER A 68 -9.45 9.50 -15.79
N VAL A 69 -8.15 9.33 -16.00
CA VAL A 69 -7.51 8.00 -15.92
C VAL A 69 -6.76 7.82 -14.60
N TYR A 70 -7.14 6.78 -13.87
CA TYR A 70 -6.57 6.41 -12.59
C TYR A 70 -6.25 4.93 -12.55
N MET A 71 -5.21 4.58 -11.81
CA MET A 71 -4.89 3.21 -11.44
C MET A 71 -5.48 2.92 -10.06
N HIS A 72 -6.45 2.04 -10.00
CA HIS A 72 -7.02 1.54 -8.76
C HIS A 72 -6.18 0.39 -8.22
N LEU A 73 -5.70 0.54 -7.01
CA LEU A 73 -4.92 -0.44 -6.27
C LEU A 73 -5.76 -0.91 -5.10
N LYS A 74 -6.10 -2.20 -5.11
CA LYS A 74 -6.80 -2.84 -4.00
C LYS A 74 -6.01 -4.05 -3.53
N ARG A 75 -5.67 -4.06 -2.24
CA ARG A 75 -4.95 -5.14 -1.58
C ARG A 75 -5.93 -5.94 -0.74
N HIS A 76 -6.07 -7.21 -1.08
CA HIS A 76 -6.86 -8.15 -0.31
C HIS A 76 -5.93 -8.94 0.61
N VAL A 77 -6.21 -8.90 1.91
CA VAL A 77 -5.55 -9.75 2.90
C VAL A 77 -6.30 -11.07 2.93
N LYS A 78 -5.71 -12.13 2.39
CA LYS A 78 -6.21 -13.50 2.54
C LYS A 78 -5.48 -14.15 3.71
N GLU A 79 -6.25 -14.67 4.67
CA GLU A 79 -5.70 -15.59 5.67
C GLU A 79 -5.30 -16.88 4.93
N ARG A 80 -4.02 -17.27 5.05
CA ARG A 80 -3.53 -18.52 4.51
C ARG A 80 -4.20 -19.65 5.27
N ASN A 81 -5.13 -20.35 4.63
CA ASN A 81 -5.67 -21.58 5.17
C ASN A 81 -4.53 -22.61 5.29
N THR A 82 -3.98 -22.80 6.49
CA THR A 82 -3.24 -24.01 6.85
C THR A 82 -4.23 -25.18 6.80
N GLY A 83 -4.41 -25.75 5.61
CA GLY A 83 -5.26 -26.90 5.39
C GLY A 83 -4.68 -28.16 6.04
N ALA A 84 -5.43 -28.71 6.98
CA ALA A 84 -5.50 -30.14 7.32
C ALA A 84 -4.19 -30.87 7.69
N ALA A 85 -3.70 -30.64 8.91
CA ALA A 85 -3.08 -31.71 9.70
C ALA A 85 -3.53 -31.60 11.17
N GLY A 86 -4.46 -32.47 11.56
CA GLY A 86 -4.64 -32.95 12.93
C GLY A 86 -4.84 -31.92 14.06
N GLY A 87 -6.10 -31.52 14.28
CA GLY A 87 -6.72 -31.34 15.59
C GLY A 87 -6.01 -30.48 16.65
N ALA A 88 -6.44 -29.21 16.78
CA ALA A 88 -6.66 -28.58 18.08
C ALA A 88 -7.60 -27.38 17.92
N ILE A 89 -8.83 -27.53 18.41
CA ILE A 89 -9.77 -26.42 18.60
C ILE A 89 -9.10 -25.41 19.55
N PRO A 90 -8.90 -24.13 19.20
CA PRO A 90 -8.45 -23.17 20.18
C PRO A 90 -9.62 -22.92 21.14
N ARG A 91 -9.45 -23.40 22.37
CA ARG A 91 -10.42 -23.27 23.46
C ARG A 91 -10.72 -21.79 23.65
N ARG A 92 -11.97 -21.39 23.36
CA ARG A 92 -12.53 -20.13 23.88
C ARG A 92 -12.41 -20.15 25.40
N LYS A 93 -11.51 -19.34 25.96
CA LYS A 93 -11.58 -18.91 27.35
C LYS A 93 -12.05 -17.46 27.35
N ASN A 94 -13.33 -17.30 27.66
CA ASN A 94 -13.92 -16.02 27.94
C ASN A 94 -13.27 -15.41 29.19
N GLY A 95 -13.22 -14.08 29.23
CA GLY A 95 -13.27 -13.32 30.48
C GLY A 95 -12.00 -12.58 30.82
N LYS A 96 -11.84 -11.38 30.24
CA LYS A 96 -11.82 -10.09 30.97
C LYS A 96 -11.56 -8.98 29.96
N VAL A 97 -12.47 -8.01 29.94
CA VAL A 97 -12.28 -6.71 29.32
C VAL A 97 -11.09 -6.06 30.02
N PHE A 98 -9.95 -6.00 29.35
CA PHE A 98 -8.92 -5.02 29.64
C PHE A 98 -8.55 -4.34 28.33
N LEU A 99 -8.91 -3.07 28.27
CA LEU A 99 -8.46 -2.10 27.29
C LEU A 99 -6.95 -1.95 27.53
N ASP A 100 -6.13 -2.76 26.88
CA ASP A 100 -4.70 -2.62 26.93
C ASP A 100 -4.09 -2.59 25.53
N LEU A 101 -3.14 -1.68 25.43
CA LEU A 101 -2.48 -1.15 24.26
C LEU A 101 -1.43 -2.16 23.77
N GLU A 102 -1.82 -3.42 23.55
CA GLU A 102 -0.96 -4.47 23.00
C GLU A 102 -1.21 -4.63 21.49
N LEU A 103 -1.05 -3.53 20.75
CA LEU A 103 -0.92 -3.54 19.29
C LEU A 103 0.48 -3.99 18.82
N ASN A 104 1.27 -4.64 19.68
CA ASN A 104 2.30 -5.58 19.22
C ASN A 104 1.63 -6.91 18.86
N ARG A 105 0.71 -6.84 17.89
CA ARG A 105 0.49 -7.99 17.02
C ARG A 105 1.76 -8.06 16.21
N ASP A 106 2.66 -8.97 16.59
CA ASP A 106 3.77 -9.37 15.76
C ASP A 106 3.18 -9.76 14.38
N PHE A 107 3.17 -8.82 13.43
CA PHE A 107 2.87 -9.06 12.01
C PHE A 107 4.04 -9.83 11.35
N ASN A 108 4.73 -10.68 12.11
CA ASN A 108 5.75 -11.59 11.64
C ASN A 108 5.19 -13.02 11.52
N GLY A 109 3.89 -13.14 11.25
CA GLY A 109 3.25 -14.40 10.93
C GLY A 109 3.23 -14.59 9.41
N GLU A 110 3.87 -15.65 8.94
CA GLU A 110 3.82 -16.17 7.56
C GLU A 110 2.41 -16.69 7.16
N ASP A 111 1.36 -16.02 7.63
CA ASP A 111 -0.04 -16.46 7.64
C ASP A 111 -0.97 -15.59 6.79
N PHE A 112 -0.48 -14.47 6.25
CA PHE A 112 -1.27 -13.57 5.40
C PHE A 112 -0.69 -13.52 3.99
N GLU A 113 -1.51 -13.92 3.01
CA GLU A 113 -1.22 -13.74 1.59
C GLU A 113 -1.86 -12.42 1.13
N TYR A 114 -1.02 -11.48 0.70
CA TYR A 114 -1.47 -10.21 0.15
C TYR A 114 -1.66 -10.36 -1.35
N GLU A 115 -2.91 -10.27 -1.80
CA GLU A 115 -3.24 -10.27 -3.23
C GLU A 115 -3.51 -8.83 -3.67
N ASP A 116 -2.60 -8.29 -4.48
CA ASP A 116 -2.76 -6.97 -5.08
C ASP A 116 -3.54 -7.11 -6.40
N GLU A 117 -4.73 -6.50 -6.48
CA GLU A 117 -5.55 -6.43 -7.69
C GLU A 117 -5.46 -5.03 -8.32
N PRO A 118 -4.55 -4.81 -9.28
CA PRO A 118 -4.48 -3.55 -10.00
C PRO A 118 -5.52 -3.48 -11.12
N LYS A 119 -6.28 -2.38 -11.16
CA LYS A 119 -7.29 -2.11 -12.19
C LYS A 119 -7.08 -0.71 -12.75
N LEU A 120 -7.30 -0.51 -14.04
CA LEU A 120 -7.32 0.82 -14.64
C LEU A 120 -8.76 1.32 -14.65
N VAL A 121 -9.01 2.53 -14.14
CA VAL A 121 -10.35 3.10 -14.03
C VAL A 121 -10.43 4.41 -14.81
N ILE A 122 -11.46 4.54 -15.63
CA ILE A 122 -11.71 5.72 -16.47
C ILE A 122 -12.99 6.43 -16.00
N PHE A 123 -12.85 7.70 -15.62
CA PHE A 123 -13.96 8.60 -15.28
C PHE A 123 -14.47 9.34 -16.52
N PRO A 124 -15.77 9.74 -16.57
CA PRO A 124 -16.76 9.70 -15.48
C PRO A 124 -17.51 8.37 -15.31
N ASP A 125 -17.48 7.48 -16.31
CA ASP A 125 -18.29 6.25 -16.32
C ASP A 125 -17.82 5.17 -15.35
N HIS A 126 -16.70 5.38 -14.63
CA HIS A 126 -16.05 4.42 -13.75
C HIS A 126 -15.79 3.08 -14.45
N PHE A 127 -15.35 3.16 -15.71
CA PHE A 127 -15.07 1.97 -16.50
C PHE A 127 -13.79 1.32 -15.99
N GLU A 128 -13.90 0.11 -15.44
CA GLU A 128 -12.79 -0.64 -14.84
C GLU A 128 -12.24 -1.69 -15.82
N ILE A 129 -10.93 -1.67 -16.02
CA ILE A 129 -10.20 -2.62 -16.86
C ILE A 129 -9.23 -3.38 -15.94
N PRO A 130 -9.44 -4.69 -15.69
CA PRO A 130 -8.54 -5.48 -14.86
C PRO A 130 -7.20 -5.71 -15.59
N LEU A 131 -6.09 -5.54 -14.88
CA LEU A 131 -4.77 -5.95 -15.35
C LEU A 131 -4.54 -7.40 -14.87
N PRO A 132 -4.07 -8.34 -15.71
CA PRO A 132 -3.12 -8.14 -16.79
C PRO A 132 -3.69 -8.40 -18.20
N ASN A 133 -4.84 -7.81 -18.57
CA ASN A 133 -5.35 -7.82 -19.95
C ASN A 133 -4.51 -6.92 -20.88
N ILE A 134 -3.20 -7.19 -20.93
CA ILE A 134 -2.17 -6.37 -21.55
C ILE A 134 -2.25 -6.42 -23.09
N GLU A 135 -2.75 -7.52 -23.67
CA GLU A 135 -2.78 -7.71 -25.13
C GLU A 135 -3.75 -6.76 -25.86
N GLU A 136 -4.76 -6.23 -25.16
CA GLU A 136 -5.76 -5.30 -25.73
C GLU A 136 -5.45 -3.83 -25.41
N LEU A 137 -4.42 -3.55 -24.61
CA LEU A 137 -4.07 -2.20 -24.18
C LEU A 137 -2.96 -1.60 -25.04
N PRO A 138 -3.03 -0.30 -25.40
CA PRO A 138 -1.95 0.37 -26.09
C PRO A 138 -0.64 0.28 -25.29
N ALA A 139 0.49 0.04 -25.98
CA ALA A 139 1.80 -0.19 -25.35
C ALA A 139 2.20 0.91 -24.34
N LEU A 140 1.87 2.18 -24.63
CA LEU A 140 2.12 3.30 -23.72
C LEU A 140 1.43 3.11 -22.36
N VAL A 141 0.17 2.67 -22.36
CA VAL A 141 -0.63 2.48 -21.15
C VAL A 141 -0.08 1.32 -20.33
N THR A 142 0.26 0.22 -21.00
CA THR A 142 0.90 -0.94 -20.37
C THR A 142 2.21 -0.55 -19.67
N ILE A 143 3.09 0.19 -20.37
CA ILE A 143 4.36 0.65 -19.81
C ILE A 143 4.12 1.59 -18.62
N ALA A 144 3.14 2.49 -18.71
CA ALA A 144 2.83 3.40 -17.60
C ALA A 144 2.30 2.65 -16.37
N CYS A 145 1.41 1.68 -16.55
CA CYS A 145 0.86 0.86 -15.47
C CYS A 145 1.96 0.04 -14.78
N ASP A 146 2.82 -0.63 -15.56
CA ASP A 146 3.95 -1.40 -15.02
C ASP A 146 4.92 -0.47 -14.25
N ALA A 147 5.25 0.69 -14.82
CA ALA A 147 6.10 1.66 -14.16
C ALA A 147 5.50 2.20 -12.84
N VAL A 148 4.19 2.42 -12.77
CA VAL A 148 3.52 2.84 -11.51
C VAL A 148 3.55 1.72 -10.46
N LEU A 149 3.32 0.47 -10.87
CA LEU A 149 3.39 -0.70 -9.99
C LEU A 149 4.79 -0.92 -9.44
N ASN A 150 5.81 -0.78 -10.29
CA ASN A 150 7.21 -0.98 -9.91
C ASN A 150 7.87 0.26 -9.27
N ALA A 151 7.27 1.44 -9.40
CA ALA A 151 7.83 2.67 -8.82
C ALA A 151 7.93 2.56 -7.29
N PRO A 152 9.03 3.01 -6.66
CA PRO A 152 9.14 3.04 -5.22
C PRO A 152 8.08 3.99 -4.65
N SER A 153 7.36 3.56 -3.59
CA SER A 153 6.42 4.45 -2.92
C SER A 153 7.16 5.66 -2.37
N ALA A 154 6.60 6.85 -2.53
CA ALA A 154 7.22 8.12 -2.12
C ALA A 154 7.69 8.12 -0.66
N TYR A 155 6.99 7.42 0.23
CA TYR A 155 7.34 7.30 1.64
C TYR A 155 8.44 6.27 1.91
N LYS A 156 8.57 5.23 1.08
CA LYS A 156 9.59 4.17 1.26
C LYS A 156 11.01 4.68 0.95
N LYS A 157 11.15 5.76 0.18
CA LYS A 157 12.44 6.46 0.00
C LYS A 157 12.95 7.15 1.28
N GLN A 158 12.11 7.31 2.31
CA GLN A 158 12.53 7.91 3.58
C GLN A 158 12.95 6.91 4.65
N GLU A 159 12.83 5.60 4.42
CA GLU A 159 13.52 4.65 5.30
C GLU A 159 15.02 4.73 4.97
N PRO A 160 15.85 5.26 5.89
CA PRO A 160 17.30 5.17 5.72
C PRO A 160 17.66 3.69 5.59
N GLU A 161 18.67 3.40 4.77
CA GLU A 161 19.30 2.08 4.65
C GLU A 161 19.16 1.31 5.96
N SER A 162 18.49 0.16 5.86
CA SER A 162 18.26 -0.71 7.00
C SER A 162 19.58 -0.85 7.73
N TRP A 163 19.59 -0.40 8.99
CA TRP A 163 20.69 -0.67 9.89
C TRP A 163 20.62 -2.16 10.23
N ASP A 164 20.95 -3.01 9.26
CA ASP A 164 21.15 -4.46 9.40
C ASP A 164 22.51 -4.72 10.07
N GLU A 165 22.81 -3.97 11.12
CA GLU A 165 23.81 -4.40 12.08
C GLU A 165 23.08 -5.35 13.03
N GLU A 166 23.46 -6.63 13.03
CA GLU A 166 23.07 -7.54 14.11
C GLU A 166 23.32 -6.80 15.43
N ILE A 167 22.27 -6.67 16.25
CA ILE A 167 22.34 -5.94 17.52
C ILE A 167 23.37 -6.63 18.41
N GLN A 168 24.62 -6.16 18.37
CA GLN A 168 25.69 -6.73 19.17
C GLN A 168 25.51 -6.30 20.61
N VAL A 169 25.45 -7.27 21.52
CA VAL A 169 25.44 -6.96 22.95
C VAL A 169 26.77 -6.32 23.31
N SER A 170 26.72 -5.15 23.95
CA SER A 170 27.92 -4.47 24.44
C SER A 170 28.76 -5.42 25.30
N ARG A 171 30.08 -5.41 25.10
CA ARG A 171 31.05 -6.18 25.91
C ARG A 171 30.94 -5.89 27.41
N HIS A 172 30.40 -4.72 27.77
CA HIS A 172 30.24 -4.27 29.15
C HIS A 172 28.81 -4.42 29.67
N ALA A 173 27.88 -4.99 28.91
CA ALA A 173 26.48 -5.14 29.33
C ALA A 173 26.32 -5.80 30.71
N ARG A 174 27.25 -6.70 31.08
CA ARG A 174 27.27 -7.38 32.39
C ARG A 174 28.27 -6.81 33.40
N SER A 175 29.23 -6.00 32.97
CA SER A 175 30.38 -5.57 33.80
C SER A 175 30.49 -4.06 33.98
N LEU A 176 29.58 -3.27 33.39
CA LEU A 176 29.57 -1.83 33.52
C LEU A 176 29.25 -1.44 34.97
N ARG A 177 30.23 -0.84 35.66
CA ARG A 177 30.06 -0.36 37.03
C ARG A 177 29.16 0.88 37.04
N GLN A 178 27.98 0.74 37.62
CA GLN A 178 27.11 1.88 37.91
C GLN A 178 27.57 2.53 39.23
N LEU A 179 27.76 3.85 39.21
CA LEU A 179 28.07 4.61 40.42
C LEU A 179 26.76 4.96 41.14
N ASP A 180 26.69 4.67 42.44
CA ASP A 180 25.61 5.13 43.28
C ASP A 180 25.88 6.59 43.69
N ASN A 181 25.30 7.53 42.94
CA ASN A 181 25.42 8.96 43.19
C ASN A 181 24.15 9.56 43.84
N GLY A 182 23.18 8.73 44.24
CA GLY A 182 21.95 9.16 44.89
C GLY A 182 20.98 9.96 44.00
N VAL A 183 21.27 10.14 42.70
CA VAL A 183 20.45 10.91 41.77
C VAL A 183 19.31 10.03 41.23
N ARG A 184 18.06 10.49 41.38
CA ARG A 184 16.88 9.84 40.78
C ARG A 184 16.44 10.58 39.53
N ILE A 185 16.46 9.89 38.38
CA ILE A 185 15.97 10.44 37.10
C ILE A 185 14.44 10.33 37.08
N PRO A 186 13.68 11.44 36.96
CA PRO A 186 12.22 11.38 36.91
C PRO A 186 11.72 10.79 35.58
N PRO A 187 10.64 10.00 35.58
CA PRO A 187 9.97 9.63 34.34
C PRO A 187 9.35 10.89 33.73
N ARG A 188 9.70 11.20 32.49
CA ARG A 188 9.00 12.22 31.69
C ARG A 188 7.76 11.61 31.06
#